data_AF-A0A377DID2-F1
#
_entry.id   AF-A0A377DID2-F1
#
_cell.length_a   1.000
_cell.length_b   1.000
_cell.length_c   1.000
_cell.angle_alpha   90.00
_cell.angle_beta   90.00
_cell.angle_gamma   90.00
#
_symmetry.space_group_name_H-M   'P 1'
#
loop_
_entity.id
_entity.type
_entity.pdbx_description
1 polymer ?
#
loop_
_entity_poly.entity_id
_entity_poly.type
_entity_poly.pdbx_seq_one_letter_code
_entity_poly.pdbx_strand_id
1 'polypeptide(L)' 'MRLLASYSQCTVIGIDYTLSPEARFPQAIEEIVAACCYFHQQAEDYQINMSRIGFAGDSAGAMLALASALWLR' A
#
# COMPACT_ATOMS: atom_id res chain seq x y z
N MET A 1 -7.98 7.51 6.28
CA MET A 1 -8.04 6.02 6.29
C MET A 1 -9.36 5.44 6.80
N ARG A 2 -9.79 5.69 8.04
CA ARG A 2 -11.07 5.11 8.57
C ARG A 2 -12.30 5.43 7.71
N LEU A 3 -12.41 6.66 7.22
CA LEU A 3 -13.49 7.06 6.30
C LEU A 3 -13.41 6.31 4.95
N LEU A 4 -12.20 6.12 4.40
CA LEU A 4 -12.02 5.32 3.17
C LEU A 4 -12.50 3.88 3.39
N ALA A 5 -12.15 3.25 4.51
CA ALA A 5 -12.64 1.90 4.84
C ALA A 5 -14.17 1.89 4.96
N SER A 6 -14.74 2.85 5.70
CA SER A 6 -16.19 2.96 5.89
C SER A 6 -16.96 3.19 4.58
N TYR A 7 -16.43 3.98 3.64
CA TYR A 7 -17.14 4.27 2.40
C TYR A 7 -16.91 3.22 1.31
N SER A 8 -15.71 2.63 1.24
CA SER A 8 -15.41 1.60 0.24
C SER A 8 -15.90 0.21 0.61
N GLN A 9 -16.18 -0.03 1.90
CA GLN A 9 -16.44 -1.38 2.45
C GLN A 9 -15.28 -2.35 2.16
N CYS A 10 -14.06 -1.83 2.05
CA CYS A 10 -12.84 -2.59 1.87
C CYS A 10 -11.96 -2.49 3.12
N THR A 11 -11.12 -3.51 3.31
CA THR A 11 -9.98 -3.42 4.23
C THR A 11 -9.01 -2.35 3.71
N VAL A 12 -8.61 -1.42 4.58
CA VAL A 12 -7.62 -0.39 4.27
C VAL A 12 -6.39 -0.62 5.11
N ILE A 13 -5.27 -0.90 4.44
CA ILE A 13 -3.96 -1.14 5.07
C ILE A 13 -3.15 0.15 4.96
N GLY A 14 -2.69 0.66 6.11
CA GLY A 14 -1.81 1.82 6.17
C GLY A 14 -0.38 1.34 6.21
N ILE A 15 0.45 1.87 5.32
CA ILE A 15 1.86 1.52 5.25
C ILE A 15 2.64 2.69 5.84
N ASP A 16 3.25 2.44 7.00
CA ASP A 16 4.14 3.38 7.65
C ASP A 16 5.55 3.25 7.06
N TYR A 17 5.70 3.70 5.81
CA TYR A 17 6.96 3.63 5.08
C TYR A 17 7.99 4.57 5.68
N THR A 18 9.27 4.25 5.50
CA THR A 18 10.38 5.04 6.02
C THR A 18 10.41 6.41 5.33
N LEU A 19 10.46 7.47 6.14
CA LEU A 19 10.41 8.85 5.66
C LEU A 19 11.78 9.34 5.16
N SER A 20 11.73 10.35 4.29
CA SER A 20 12.91 11.14 3.96
C SER A 20 13.22 12.15 5.08
N PRO A 21 14.51 12.50 5.29
CA PRO A 21 15.67 12.20 4.45
C PRO A 21 16.39 10.86 4.73
N GLU A 22 15.97 10.11 5.75
CA GLU A 22 16.60 8.85 6.18
C GLU A 22 16.48 7.78 5.10
N ALA A 23 15.30 7.63 4.50
CA ALA A 23 15.09 6.87 3.28
C ALA A 23 15.14 7.78 2.05
N ARG A 24 15.78 7.28 1.00
CA ARG A 24 15.85 7.94 -0.32
C ARG A 24 15.10 7.11 -1.35
N PHE A 25 14.68 7.77 -2.42
CA PHE A 25 14.08 7.09 -3.56
C PHE A 25 15.01 5.97 -4.06
N PRO A 26 14.50 4.74 -4.31
CA PRO A 26 13.09 4.33 -4.36
C PRO A 26 12.55 3.62 -3.10
N GLN A 27 13.23 3.66 -1.95
CA GLN A 27 12.95 2.78 -0.80
C GLN A 27 11.48 2.72 -0.36
N ALA A 28 10.78 3.85 -0.24
CA ALA A 28 9.38 3.84 0.17
C ALA A 28 8.47 3.06 -0.81
N ILE A 29 8.81 3.03 -2.11
CA ILE A 29 8.10 2.23 -3.11
C ILE A 29 8.37 0.74 -2.87
N GLU A 30 9.64 0.38 -2.62
CA GLU A 30 10.04 -1.00 -2.33
C GLU A 30 9.33 -1.54 -1.08
N GLU A 31 9.21 -0.72 -0.03
CA GLU A 31 8.50 -1.07 1.20
C GLU A 31 7.00 -1.28 0.95
N ILE A 32 6.36 -0.44 0.13
CA ILE A 32 4.95 -0.59 -0.25
C ILE A 32 4.74 -1.88 -1.05
N VAL A 33 5.63 -2.17 -2.00
CA VAL A 33 5.61 -3.40 -2.80
C VAL A 33 5.82 -4.62 -1.90
N ALA A 34 6.77 -4.58 -0.97
CA ALA A 34 7.03 -5.65 -0.02
C ALA A 34 5.81 -5.92 0.87
N ALA A 35 5.15 -4.88 1.38
CA ALA A 35 3.92 -5.02 2.15
C ALA A 35 2.79 -5.65 1.31
N CYS A 36 2.63 -5.26 0.04
CA CYS A 36 1.66 -5.85 -0.87
C CYS A 36 1.91 -7.35 -1.07
N CYS A 37 3.17 -7.74 -1.32
CA CYS A 37 3.56 -9.15 -1.45
C CYS A 37 3.33 -9.94 -0.16
N TYR A 38 3.66 -9.37 0.99
CA TYR A 38 3.43 -9.98 2.29
C TYR A 38 1.94 -10.29 2.52
N PHE A 39 1.06 -9.30 2.36
CA PHE A 39 -0.37 -9.48 2.56
C PHE A 39 -1.00 -10.40 1.51
N HIS A 40 -0.45 -10.45 0.29
CA HIS A 40 -0.88 -11.43 -0.70
C HIS A 40 -0.59 -12.87 -0.26
N GLN A 41 0.57 -13.11 0.36
CA GLN A 41 0.96 -14.43 0.87
C GLN A 41 0.24 -14.80 2.17
N GLN A 42 -0.09 -13.83 3.03
CA GLN A 42 -0.71 -14.05 4.34
C GLN A 42 -2.21 -13.73 4.35
N ALA A 43 -2.85 -13.68 3.18
CA ALA A 43 -4.22 -13.18 3.03
C ALA A 43 -5.24 -13.94 3.90
N GLU A 44 -5.07 -15.26 4.04
CA GLU A 44 -5.95 -16.11 4.85
C GLU A 44 -5.82 -15.80 6.36
N ASP A 45 -4.59 -15.63 6.85
CA ASP A 45 -4.31 -15.34 8.26
C ASP A 45 -4.92 -14.01 8.71
N TYR A 46 -4.95 -13.03 7.80
CA TYR A 46 -5.56 -11.72 8.03
C TYR A 46 -7.02 -11.63 7.60
N GLN A 47 -7.59 -12.69 7.02
CA GLN A 47 -8.96 -12.71 6.48
C GLN A 47 -9.24 -11.57 5.49
N ILE A 48 -8.27 -11.25 4.62
CA ILE A 48 -8.35 -10.19 3.61
C ILE A 48 -8.45 -10.76 2.20
N ASN A 49 -9.21 -10.09 1.33
CA ASN A 49 -9.32 -10.48 -0.08
C ASN A 49 -8.27 -9.74 -0.92
N MET A 50 -7.23 -10.46 -1.36
CA MET A 50 -6.15 -9.92 -2.20
C MET A 50 -6.32 -10.20 -3.71
N SER A 51 -7.49 -10.69 -4.15
CA SER A 51 -7.80 -10.89 -5.59
C SER A 51 -8.08 -9.58 -6.33
N ARG A 52 -8.44 -8.52 -5.58
CA ARG A 52 -8.70 -7.17 -6.09
C ARG A 52 -8.07 -6.15 -5.16
N ILE A 53 -6.96 -5.57 -5.58
CA ILE A 53 -6.20 -4.59 -4.81
C ILE A 53 -6.21 -3.23 -5.51
N GLY A 54 -6.10 -2.16 -4.71
CA GLY A 54 -5.96 -0.80 -5.19
C GLY A 54 -5.05 0.01 -4.28
N PHE A 55 -4.36 0.99 -4.86
CA PHE A 55 -3.52 1.92 -4.12
C PHE A 55 -4.23 3.27 -4.00
N ALA A 56 -4.14 3.88 -2.82
CA ALA A 56 -4.71 5.20 -2.55
C ALA A 56 -3.72 6.03 -1.70
N GLY A 57 -3.62 7.32 -2.00
CA GLY A 57 -2.79 8.26 -1.25
C GLY A 57 -3.05 9.69 -1.71
N ASP A 58 -2.63 10.66 -0.89
CA ASP A 58 -2.74 12.09 -1.15
C ASP A 58 -1.34 12.73 -1.22
N SER A 59 -1.21 13.80 -2.01
CA SER A 59 0.08 14.51 -2.18
C SER A 59 1.23 13.57 -2.56
N ALA A 60 2.32 13.52 -1.80
CA ALA A 60 3.42 12.57 -1.99
C ALA A 60 2.96 11.10 -1.93
N GLY A 61 1.95 10.78 -1.11
CA GLY A 61 1.32 9.47 -1.07
C GLY A 61 0.62 9.09 -2.38
N ALA A 62 0.09 10.06 -3.14
CA ALA A 62 -0.49 9.79 -4.46
C ALA A 62 0.58 9.38 -5.48
N MET A 63 1.76 10.03 -5.41
CA MET A 63 2.92 9.65 -6.21
C MET A 63 3.38 8.24 -5.87
N LEU A 64 3.50 7.89 -4.58
CA LEU A 64 3.87 6.55 -4.14
C LEU A 64 2.82 5.49 -4.56
N ALA A 65 1.53 5.82 -4.46
CA ALA A 65 0.44 4.93 -4.87
C ALA A 65 0.54 4.58 -6.37
N LEU A 66 0.70 5.59 -7.24
CA LEU A 66 0.84 5.36 -8.67
C LEU A 66 2.17 4.66 -9.02
N ALA A 67 3.27 5.07 -8.40
CA ALA A 67 4.59 4.47 -8.65
C ALA A 67 4.61 2.99 -8.26
N SER A 68 4.04 2.62 -7.12
CA SER A 68 3.95 1.22 -6.67
C SER A 68 3.05 0.37 -7.59
N ALA A 69 1.93 0.94 -8.05
CA ALA A 69 1.07 0.27 -9.01
C ALA A 69 1.78 0.02 -10.35
N LEU A 70 2.62 0.96 -10.81
CA LEU A 70 3.43 0.78 -12.01
C LEU A 70 4.61 -0.18 -11.80
N TRP A 71 5.18 -0.23 -10.60
CA TRP A 71 6.27 -1.13 -10.24
C TRP A 71 5.82 -2.61 -10.24
N LEU A 72 4.57 -2.88 -9.87
CA LEU A 72 3.99 -4.22 -9.81
C LEU A 72 3.42 -4.74 -11.14
N ARG A 73 3.44 -3.93 -12.20
CA ARG A 73 3.02 -4.35 -13.54
C ARG A 73 4.04 -5.27 -14.19
#